data_AF-A0A9W5XHQ3-F1
#
_entry.id   AF-A0A9W5XHQ3-F1
#
_cell.length_a   1.000
_cell.length_b   1.000
_cell.length_c   1.000
_cell.angle_alpha   90.00
_cell.angle_beta   90.00
_cell.angle_gamma   90.00
#
_symmetry.space_group_name_H-M   'P 1'
#
loop_
_entity.id
_entity.type
_entity.pdbx_description
1 polymer ?
#
loop_
_entity_poly.entity_id
_entity_poly.type
_entity_poly.pdbx_seq_one_letter_code
_entity_poly.pdbx_strand_id
1 'polypeptide(L)'
;MVRPVTNTALEALLRDASYSTAHAAFARQLNHLGRAHGAWRYDAASVYWWLRGRRPAEQVQAAMTEVLGRRLRRSVATVELGFATDHSDAKVSYPTTVAEAMDSAEQLWTALARQSRSQSNDTFDSVEALRTALAWRYDLTDQSVSRSGRHSVTTGDVQSLYALADHFTDLDRRHGGGCPQIRTILAELLVRQVAPMLSGAYTDAVGRDLMRAAATLSGQLAFMSYDAGEHGIAQRHWTIAIRFAKAADDRLYGAHLLANLATQAIYLGRARDAARLAEAAIDGAGRAPAAVRARLYTTAAGAYGRSGDRRICQAALAKAERALGYTTAEAIDLPWTSYFSPAHFAGTALKCLSDLKLHRQASHEQAEQLLPTNVAPRVRAALHARKHHSTVYLTNGTASRNGINDHGATDGLVG
;
A
#
# COMPACT_ATOMS: atom_id res chain seq x y z
N MET A 1 19.28 34.81 -3.45
CA MET A 1 18.14 34.87 -2.52
C MET A 1 18.39 33.85 -1.41
N VAL A 2 18.51 34.30 -0.16
CA VAL A 2 18.83 33.43 0.99
C VAL A 2 17.58 32.64 1.38
N ARG A 3 17.65 31.30 1.38
CA ARG A 3 16.54 30.46 1.85
C ARG A 3 16.41 30.58 3.38
N PRO A 4 15.19 30.63 3.95
CA PRO A 4 14.99 30.70 5.39
C PRO A 4 15.53 29.44 6.08
N VAL A 5 15.93 29.57 7.35
CA VAL A 5 16.33 28.44 8.19
C VAL A 5 15.09 27.65 8.55
N THR A 6 15.13 26.33 8.34
CA THR A 6 14.00 25.42 8.60
C THR A 6 14.26 24.49 9.78
N ASN A 7 15.53 24.26 10.15
CA ASN A 7 15.90 23.51 11.34
C ASN A 7 16.33 24.48 12.47
N THR A 8 15.33 24.99 13.19
CA THR A 8 15.52 25.95 14.30
C THR A 8 16.16 25.31 15.52
N ALA A 9 16.01 23.98 15.73
CA ALA A 9 16.62 23.27 16.85
C ALA A 9 18.15 23.18 16.68
N LEU A 10 18.62 22.80 15.48
CA LEU A 10 20.05 22.83 15.17
C LEU A 10 20.61 24.24 15.24
N GLU A 11 19.86 25.23 14.76
CA GLU A 11 20.27 26.64 14.85
C GLU A 11 20.48 27.08 16.30
N ALA A 12 19.56 26.73 17.19
CA ALA A 12 19.67 27.02 18.62
C ALA A 12 20.90 26.34 19.23
N LEU A 13 21.14 25.05 18.95
CA LEU A 13 22.31 24.33 19.45
C LEU A 13 23.63 24.92 18.94
N LEU A 14 23.69 25.31 17.66
CA LEU A 14 24.87 25.97 17.10
C LEU A 14 25.09 27.34 17.75
N ARG A 15 24.02 28.08 18.05
CA ARG A 15 24.11 29.36 18.78
C ARG A 15 24.65 29.18 20.19
N ASP A 16 24.07 28.25 20.94
CA ASP A 16 24.47 27.99 22.33
C ASP A 16 25.91 27.47 22.40
N ALA A 17 26.36 26.72 21.38
CA ALA A 17 27.73 26.24 21.25
C ALA A 17 28.71 27.27 20.66
N SER A 18 28.26 28.50 20.39
CA SER A 18 29.04 29.60 19.77
C SER A 18 29.55 29.30 18.35
N TYR A 19 28.78 28.52 17.58
CA TYR A 19 29.03 28.18 16.18
C TYR A 19 28.17 28.97 15.16
N SER A 20 27.26 29.86 15.58
CA SER A 20 26.36 30.60 14.66
C SER A 20 27.06 31.32 13.51
N THR A 21 28.27 31.84 13.74
CA THR A 21 29.10 32.51 12.72
C THR A 21 30.33 31.69 12.33
N ALA A 22 30.47 30.48 12.87
CA ALA A 22 31.64 29.62 12.75
C ALA A 22 31.30 28.21 12.20
N HIS A 23 30.38 28.14 11.24
CA HIS A 23 29.97 26.88 10.60
C HIS A 23 31.15 26.08 10.01
N ALA A 24 32.16 26.75 9.44
CA ALA A 24 33.37 26.09 8.95
C ALA A 24 34.19 25.42 10.07
N ALA A 25 34.20 26.01 11.27
CA ALA A 25 34.88 25.41 12.42
C ALA A 25 34.15 24.17 12.92
N PHE A 26 32.81 24.23 13.00
CA PHE A 26 31.98 23.07 13.32
C PHE A 26 32.18 21.91 12.33
N ALA A 27 32.15 22.20 11.03
CA ALA A 27 32.36 21.19 9.99
C ALA A 27 33.77 20.55 10.07
N ARG A 28 34.81 21.31 10.41
CA ARG A 28 36.17 20.77 10.64
C ARG A 28 36.23 19.80 11.82
N GLN A 29 35.50 20.08 12.92
CA GLN A 29 35.41 19.18 14.07
C GLN A 29 34.73 17.85 13.68
N LEU A 30 33.66 17.91 12.88
CA LEU A 30 33.00 16.71 12.36
C LEU A 30 33.94 15.89 11.47
N ASN A 31 34.66 16.53 10.55
CA ASN A 31 35.63 15.85 9.70
C ASN A 31 36.78 15.22 10.52
N HIS A 32 37.16 15.82 11.65
CA HIS A 32 38.18 15.28 12.52
C HIS A 32 37.71 14.00 13.23
N LEU A 33 36.52 14.01 13.84
CA LEU A 33 35.91 12.81 14.44
C LEU A 33 35.62 11.72 13.40
N GLY A 34 35.19 12.11 12.21
CA GLY A 34 34.89 11.21 11.10
C GLY A 34 36.06 10.41 10.55
N ARG A 35 37.31 10.76 10.89
CA ARG A 35 38.52 10.06 10.37
C ARG A 35 38.53 8.57 10.70
N ALA A 36 37.91 8.16 11.80
CA ALA A 36 37.77 6.75 12.17
C ALA A 36 36.74 5.99 11.31
N HIS A 37 35.84 6.72 10.64
CA HIS A 37 34.69 6.19 9.89
C HIS A 37 34.76 6.50 8.37
N GLY A 38 35.85 7.12 7.88
CA GLY A 38 36.09 7.42 6.47
C GLY A 38 36.58 8.86 6.20
N ALA A 39 36.71 9.22 4.92
CA ALA A 39 37.19 10.55 4.51
C ALA A 39 36.04 11.56 4.35
N TRP A 40 35.49 12.05 5.46
CA TRP A 40 34.45 13.10 5.43
C TRP A 40 35.04 14.46 5.00
N ARG A 41 34.30 15.20 4.16
CA ARG A 41 34.71 16.51 3.60
C ARG A 41 33.58 17.55 3.73
N TYR A 42 33.10 17.77 4.95
CA TYR A 42 32.10 18.80 5.23
C TYR A 42 32.72 20.19 5.40
N ASP A 43 31.94 21.20 5.07
CA ASP A 43 32.32 22.62 5.10
C ASP A 43 31.17 23.50 5.59
N ALA A 44 31.34 24.82 5.58
CA ALA A 44 30.28 25.76 5.97
C ALA A 44 29.02 25.65 5.11
N ALA A 45 29.17 25.28 3.83
CA ALA A 45 28.03 25.07 2.93
C ALA A 45 27.21 23.83 3.34
N SER A 46 27.87 22.78 3.82
CA SER A 46 27.21 21.58 4.36
C SER A 46 26.31 21.94 5.54
N VAL A 47 26.83 22.73 6.49
CA VAL A 47 26.07 23.23 7.66
C VAL A 47 24.93 24.16 7.24
N TYR A 48 25.18 25.03 6.27
CA TYR A 48 24.15 25.89 5.68
C TYR A 48 22.96 25.09 5.15
N TRP A 49 23.19 23.95 4.50
CA TRP A 49 22.14 23.08 3.99
C TRP A 49 21.47 22.26 5.10
N TRP A 50 22.19 21.88 6.15
CA TRP A 50 21.63 21.19 7.31
C TRP A 50 20.63 22.05 8.08
N LEU A 51 20.94 23.34 8.25
CA LEU A 51 20.01 24.35 8.79
C LEU A 51 18.76 24.55 7.91
N ARG A 52 18.81 24.09 6.65
CA ARG A 52 17.73 24.23 5.66
C ARG A 52 17.08 22.89 5.31
N GLY A 53 17.16 21.93 6.23
CA GLY A 53 16.42 20.67 6.15
C GLY A 53 17.15 19.53 5.43
N ARG A 54 18.37 19.73 4.92
CA ARG A 54 19.16 18.61 4.41
C ARG A 54 19.61 17.74 5.58
N ARG A 55 19.31 16.44 5.55
CA ARG A 55 19.68 15.53 6.63
C ARG A 55 21.06 14.88 6.37
N PRO A 56 22.01 14.97 7.31
CA PRO A 56 23.26 14.22 7.24
C PRO A 56 23.03 12.74 7.65
N ALA A 57 23.93 11.83 7.27
CA ALA A 57 23.84 10.42 7.64
C ALA A 57 23.86 10.22 9.18
N GLU A 58 23.32 9.11 9.68
CA GLU A 58 23.19 8.86 11.14
C GLU A 58 24.53 8.92 11.88
N GLN A 59 25.58 8.34 11.32
CA GLN A 59 26.94 8.43 11.84
C GLN A 59 27.44 9.88 11.98
N VAL A 60 26.99 10.77 11.10
CA VAL A 60 27.36 12.20 11.13
C VAL A 60 26.51 12.92 12.18
N GLN A 61 25.23 12.57 12.34
CA GLN A 61 24.39 13.09 13.43
C GLN A 61 24.94 12.68 14.80
N ALA A 62 25.42 11.44 14.96
CA ALA A 62 26.11 11.00 16.17
C ALA A 62 27.42 11.78 16.43
N ALA A 63 28.19 12.09 15.39
CA ALA A 63 29.35 12.96 15.55
C ALA A 63 28.95 14.40 15.93
N MET A 64 27.81 14.90 15.43
CA MET A 64 27.29 16.22 15.80
C MET A 64 26.90 16.30 17.26
N THR A 65 26.19 15.29 17.78
CA THR A 65 25.83 15.25 19.21
C THR A 65 27.08 15.20 20.07
N GLU A 66 28.12 14.48 19.66
CA GLU A 66 29.39 14.44 20.38
C GLU A 66 30.12 15.79 20.37
N VAL A 67 30.26 16.45 19.21
CA VAL A 67 30.90 17.77 19.11
C VAL A 67 30.15 18.81 19.94
N LEU A 68 28.82 18.84 19.82
CA LEU A 68 27.98 19.81 20.52
C LEU A 68 27.95 19.50 22.02
N GLY A 69 27.86 18.23 22.42
CA GLY A 69 27.86 17.84 23.83
C GLY A 69 29.16 18.17 24.54
N ARG A 70 30.32 17.94 23.89
CA ARG A 70 31.63 18.37 24.40
C ARG A 70 31.69 19.90 24.57
N ARG A 71 31.15 20.65 23.62
CA ARG A 71 31.18 22.12 23.63
C ARG A 71 30.24 22.72 24.68
N LEU A 72 29.05 22.15 24.84
CA LEU A 72 27.99 22.57 25.76
C LEU A 72 28.15 22.00 27.18
N ARG A 73 29.11 21.09 27.39
CA ARG A 73 29.35 20.38 28.66
C ARG A 73 28.12 19.63 29.21
N ARG A 74 27.29 19.11 28.31
CA ARG A 74 26.14 18.25 28.62
C ARG A 74 25.97 17.18 27.56
N SER A 75 25.27 16.10 27.90
CA SER A 75 24.82 15.17 26.86
C SER A 75 23.83 15.89 25.93
N VAL A 76 23.97 15.68 24.62
CA VAL A 76 23.04 16.15 23.59
C VAL A 76 22.51 14.90 22.90
N ALA A 77 21.21 14.68 22.96
CA ALA A 77 20.59 13.56 22.26
C ALA A 77 20.41 13.87 20.77
N THR A 78 20.39 12.84 19.91
CA THR A 78 20.23 13.01 18.45
C THR A 78 18.92 13.71 18.09
N VAL A 79 17.87 13.52 18.88
CA VAL A 79 16.57 14.19 18.72
C VAL A 79 16.67 15.71 18.89
N GLU A 80 17.59 16.21 19.75
CA GLU A 80 17.76 17.64 19.98
C GLU A 80 18.36 18.37 18.77
N LEU A 81 19.01 17.66 17.85
CA LEU A 81 19.56 18.23 16.63
C LEU A 81 18.49 18.73 15.65
N GLY A 82 17.19 18.43 15.89
CA GLY A 82 16.10 18.89 15.03
C GLY A 82 16.12 18.35 13.60
N PHE A 83 17.00 17.37 13.31
CA PHE A 83 16.91 16.57 12.08
C PHE A 83 15.77 15.55 12.14
N ALA A 84 15.27 15.30 13.36
CA ALA A 84 14.01 14.64 13.60
C ALA A 84 12.88 15.66 13.40
N THR A 85 12.52 15.93 12.14
CA THR A 85 11.09 16.07 11.85
C THR A 85 10.50 14.68 12.12
N ASP A 86 9.48 14.61 12.97
CA ASP A 86 8.66 13.43 13.27
C ASP A 86 9.13 12.17 12.55
N HIS A 87 10.03 11.44 13.21
CA HIS A 87 10.03 9.99 13.04
C HIS A 87 9.07 9.40 14.08
N SER A 88 7.82 9.90 14.14
CA SER A 88 6.80 8.90 13.89
C SER A 88 7.24 8.28 12.58
N ASP A 89 7.38 6.96 12.48
CA ASP A 89 7.24 6.30 11.19
C ASP A 89 6.35 7.19 10.32
N ALA A 90 6.87 7.78 9.24
CA ALA A 90 6.03 8.55 8.34
C ALA A 90 5.15 7.50 7.65
N LYS A 91 4.22 6.94 8.42
CA LYS A 91 2.96 6.41 8.01
C LYS A 91 2.46 7.49 7.11
N VAL A 92 2.52 7.22 5.81
CA VAL A 92 2.00 8.14 4.81
C VAL A 92 0.53 8.31 5.17
N SER A 93 0.23 9.42 5.85
CA SER A 93 -1.13 9.88 6.05
C SER A 93 -1.69 10.17 4.68
N TYR A 94 -2.98 9.95 4.50
CA TYR A 94 -3.67 10.27 3.25
C TYR A 94 -3.33 11.70 2.80
N PRO A 95 -2.68 11.89 1.63
CA PRO A 95 -2.29 13.22 1.17
C PRO A 95 -3.53 14.07 0.85
N THR A 96 -3.58 15.29 1.36
CA THR A 96 -4.77 16.15 1.19
C THR A 96 -4.77 16.83 -0.17
N THR A 97 -3.60 17.16 -0.71
CA THR A 97 -3.45 17.79 -2.03
C THR A 97 -2.79 16.85 -3.05
N VAL A 98 -3.00 17.15 -4.34
CA VAL A 98 -2.34 16.42 -5.44
C VAL A 98 -0.82 16.57 -5.37
N ALA A 99 -0.32 17.76 -4.98
CA ALA A 99 1.12 18.00 -4.85
C ALA A 99 1.74 17.14 -3.74
N GLU A 100 1.09 17.06 -2.56
CA GLU A 100 1.51 16.16 -1.48
C GLU A 100 1.48 14.70 -1.91
N ALA A 101 0.48 14.30 -2.70
CA ALA A 101 0.38 12.95 -3.24
C ALA A 101 1.56 12.62 -4.16
N MET A 102 1.94 13.55 -5.04
CA MET A 102 3.10 13.40 -5.92
C MET A 102 4.42 13.28 -5.14
N ASP A 103 4.64 14.17 -4.17
CA ASP A 103 5.86 14.16 -3.35
C ASP A 103 5.96 12.86 -2.52
N SER A 104 4.84 12.44 -1.93
CA SER A 104 4.77 11.19 -1.16
C SER A 104 4.98 9.96 -2.04
N ALA A 105 4.41 9.97 -3.24
CA ALA A 105 4.56 8.90 -4.22
C ALA A 105 6.03 8.76 -4.65
N GLU A 106 6.69 9.85 -5.04
CA GLU A 106 8.10 9.84 -5.43
C GLU A 106 9.00 9.32 -4.32
N GLN A 107 8.75 9.72 -3.06
CA GLN A 107 9.47 9.22 -1.90
C GLN A 107 9.29 7.71 -1.69
N LEU A 108 8.04 7.22 -1.74
CA LEU A 108 7.74 5.78 -1.58
C LEU A 108 8.37 4.94 -2.70
N TRP A 109 8.20 5.37 -3.94
CA TRP A 109 8.76 4.65 -5.10
C TRP A 109 10.28 4.64 -5.07
N THR A 110 10.91 5.76 -4.68
CA THR A 110 12.37 5.86 -4.54
C THR A 110 12.91 4.96 -3.44
N ALA A 111 12.23 4.92 -2.28
CA ALA A 111 12.62 4.05 -1.17
C ALA A 111 12.57 2.57 -1.59
N LEU A 112 11.50 2.18 -2.30
CA LEU A 112 11.34 0.82 -2.77
C LEU A 112 12.33 0.46 -3.88
N ALA A 113 12.54 1.34 -4.86
CA ALA A 113 13.48 1.13 -5.97
C ALA A 113 14.93 0.99 -5.47
N ARG A 114 15.32 1.74 -4.44
CA ARG A 114 16.65 1.64 -3.82
C ARG A 114 16.82 0.40 -2.94
N GLN A 115 15.80 -0.44 -2.82
CA GLN A 115 15.72 -1.53 -1.84
C GLN A 115 16.14 -1.04 -0.45
N SER A 116 15.82 0.21 -0.12
CA SER A 116 16.08 0.78 1.19
C SER A 116 15.11 0.12 2.15
N ARG A 117 15.47 -1.09 2.60
CA ARG A 117 14.87 -1.74 3.75
C ARG A 117 15.18 -0.86 4.94
N SER A 118 14.35 0.16 5.15
CA SER A 118 14.18 0.68 6.48
C SER A 118 13.84 -0.53 7.33
N GLN A 119 14.68 -0.83 8.33
CA GLN A 119 14.40 -1.87 9.34
C GLN A 119 13.19 -1.48 10.22
N SER A 120 12.42 -0.47 9.82
CA SER A 120 11.12 -0.17 10.40
C SER A 120 10.18 -1.35 10.16
N ASN A 121 9.61 -1.84 11.25
CA ASN A 121 8.56 -2.83 11.26
C ASN A 121 7.30 -2.22 10.61
N ASP A 122 7.29 -2.11 9.27
CA ASP A 122 6.21 -1.52 8.49
C ASP A 122 5.00 -2.44 8.53
N THR A 123 4.28 -2.32 9.65
CA THR A 123 3.05 -3.05 9.94
C THR A 123 1.86 -2.29 9.36
N PHE A 124 0.79 -3.02 9.09
CA PHE A 124 -0.48 -2.45 8.69
C PHE A 124 -1.09 -1.61 9.82
N ASP A 125 -1.48 -0.38 9.53
CA ASP A 125 -2.13 0.55 10.45
C ASP A 125 -3.62 0.73 10.15
N SER A 126 -4.48 0.22 11.02
CA SER A 126 -5.94 0.38 10.90
C SER A 126 -6.40 1.85 10.90
N VAL A 127 -5.75 2.73 11.66
CA VAL A 127 -6.15 4.15 11.75
C VAL A 127 -5.94 4.83 10.42
N GLU A 128 -4.78 4.63 9.78
CA GLU A 128 -4.48 5.22 8.49
C GLU A 128 -5.31 4.61 7.35
N ALA A 129 -5.59 3.30 7.41
CA ALA A 129 -6.50 2.68 6.45
C ALA A 129 -7.90 3.31 6.52
N LEU A 130 -8.42 3.53 7.74
CA LEU A 130 -9.72 4.18 7.94
C LEU A 130 -9.68 5.67 7.54
N ARG A 131 -8.57 6.39 7.79
CA ARG A 131 -8.40 7.77 7.33
C ARG A 131 -8.51 7.85 5.81
N THR A 132 -7.83 6.95 5.08
CA THR A 132 -7.93 6.83 3.62
C THR A 132 -9.37 6.55 3.18
N ALA A 133 -10.10 5.69 3.89
CA ALA A 133 -11.51 5.39 3.59
C ALA A 133 -12.42 6.61 3.77
N LEU A 134 -12.24 7.36 4.85
CA LEU A 134 -13.01 8.56 5.16
C LEU A 134 -12.73 9.66 4.15
N ALA A 135 -11.45 9.90 3.84
CA ALA A 135 -11.03 10.88 2.84
C ALA A 135 -11.58 10.52 1.44
N TRP A 136 -11.52 9.24 1.05
CA TRP A 136 -12.15 8.75 -0.17
C TRP A 136 -13.64 9.08 -0.23
N ARG A 137 -14.35 8.81 0.88
CA ARG A 137 -15.82 8.95 0.97
C ARG A 137 -16.30 10.39 1.06
N TYR A 138 -15.61 11.24 1.81
CA TYR A 138 -16.13 12.56 2.22
C TYR A 138 -15.41 13.74 1.61
N ASP A 139 -14.12 13.61 1.25
CA ASP A 139 -13.41 14.73 0.64
C ASP A 139 -13.98 15.02 -0.74
N LEU A 140 -13.94 16.28 -1.15
CA LEU A 140 -14.33 16.68 -2.49
C LEU A 140 -13.30 16.23 -3.52
N THR A 141 -13.73 16.07 -4.76
CA THR A 141 -12.82 15.82 -5.89
C THR A 141 -12.00 17.07 -6.19
N ASP A 142 -10.77 16.89 -6.66
CA ASP A 142 -9.92 18.02 -7.03
C ASP A 142 -10.55 18.77 -8.22
N GLN A 143 -10.75 20.09 -8.06
CA GLN A 143 -11.38 20.94 -9.08
C GLN A 143 -10.57 20.96 -10.36
N SER A 144 -9.24 21.05 -10.23
CA SER A 144 -8.32 20.89 -11.35
C SER A 144 -7.05 20.20 -10.89
N VAL A 145 -6.51 19.37 -11.78
CA VAL A 145 -5.18 18.77 -11.67
C VAL A 145 -4.21 19.34 -12.69
N SER A 146 -4.64 20.31 -13.52
CA SER A 146 -3.76 20.94 -14.53
C SER A 146 -2.49 21.52 -13.91
N ARG A 147 -1.39 21.47 -14.67
CA ARG A 147 -0.08 21.90 -14.19
C ARG A 147 0.72 22.58 -15.28
N SER A 148 1.43 23.63 -14.90
CA SER A 148 2.46 24.27 -15.74
C SER A 148 3.84 23.75 -15.35
N GLY A 149 4.67 23.46 -16.34
CA GLY A 149 5.99 22.87 -16.16
C GLY A 149 6.86 23.06 -17.41
N ARG A 150 8.09 22.55 -17.36
CA ARG A 150 9.06 22.71 -18.48
C ARG A 150 8.87 21.68 -19.60
N HIS A 151 8.41 20.48 -19.27
CA HIS A 151 8.24 19.38 -20.22
C HIS A 151 6.75 19.10 -20.40
N SER A 152 6.26 19.20 -21.63
CA SER A 152 4.86 18.88 -21.93
C SER A 152 4.64 17.38 -21.87
N VAL A 153 3.59 16.96 -21.17
CA VAL A 153 3.08 15.58 -21.17
C VAL A 153 1.90 15.52 -22.13
N THR A 154 1.92 14.53 -23.01
CA THR A 154 0.91 14.31 -24.05
C THR A 154 0.05 13.09 -23.72
N THR A 155 -1.09 12.97 -24.40
CA THR A 155 -1.91 11.75 -24.34
C THR A 155 -1.11 10.51 -24.75
N GLY A 156 -0.22 10.62 -25.75
CA GLY A 156 0.62 9.50 -26.18
C GLY A 156 1.56 9.00 -25.08
N ASP A 157 2.11 9.91 -24.28
CA ASP A 157 2.94 9.54 -23.13
C ASP A 157 2.12 8.77 -22.08
N VAL A 158 0.90 9.20 -21.79
CA VAL A 158 -0.01 8.50 -20.87
C VAL A 158 -0.41 7.11 -21.40
N GLN A 159 -0.68 6.98 -22.71
CA GLN A 159 -0.98 5.69 -23.33
C GLN A 159 0.18 4.69 -23.21
N SER A 160 1.43 5.17 -23.25
CA SER A 160 2.59 4.31 -23.00
C SER A 160 2.60 3.73 -21.58
N LEU A 161 2.13 4.49 -20.58
CA LEU A 161 2.00 4.02 -19.20
C LEU A 161 0.94 2.92 -19.05
N TYR A 162 -0.19 3.02 -19.77
CA TYR A 162 -1.20 1.97 -19.76
C TYR A 162 -0.69 0.68 -20.41
N ALA A 163 0.02 0.77 -21.54
CA ALA A 163 0.63 -0.40 -22.17
C ALA A 163 1.65 -1.10 -21.23
N LEU A 164 2.41 -0.31 -20.46
CA LEU A 164 3.30 -0.85 -19.42
C LEU A 164 2.52 -1.51 -18.28
N ALA A 165 1.44 -0.88 -17.80
CA ALA A 165 0.58 -1.45 -16.75
C ALA A 165 -0.02 -2.80 -17.18
N ASP A 166 -0.46 -2.92 -18.42
CA ASP A 166 -0.96 -4.19 -18.99
C ASP A 166 0.14 -5.25 -19.03
N HIS A 167 1.38 -4.86 -19.39
CA HIS A 167 2.51 -5.78 -19.39
C HIS A 167 2.85 -6.29 -17.98
N PHE A 168 2.87 -5.43 -16.97
CA PHE A 168 3.07 -5.85 -15.58
C PHE A 168 1.94 -6.75 -15.08
N THR A 169 0.71 -6.51 -15.54
CA THR A 169 -0.45 -7.36 -15.20
C THR A 169 -0.32 -8.75 -15.84
N ASP A 170 0.14 -8.84 -17.09
CA ASP A 170 0.40 -10.12 -17.74
C ASP A 170 1.55 -10.89 -17.08
N LEU A 171 2.64 -10.20 -16.73
CA LEU A 171 3.77 -10.80 -15.99
C LEU A 171 3.33 -11.36 -14.64
N ASP A 172 2.55 -10.60 -13.88
CA ASP A 172 1.96 -11.02 -12.60
C ASP A 172 1.12 -12.29 -12.77
N ARG A 173 0.23 -12.34 -13.77
CA ARG A 173 -0.61 -13.51 -14.05
C ARG A 173 0.18 -14.76 -14.41
N ARG A 174 1.31 -14.62 -15.10
CA ARG A 174 2.13 -15.75 -15.57
C ARG A 174 3.10 -16.27 -14.52
N HIS A 175 3.67 -15.37 -13.72
CA HIS A 175 4.80 -15.68 -12.83
C HIS A 175 4.49 -15.48 -11.33
N GLY A 176 3.33 -14.91 -11.00
CA GLY A 176 2.92 -14.55 -9.64
C GLY A 176 3.43 -13.17 -9.19
N GLY A 177 2.67 -12.49 -8.33
CA GLY A 177 2.92 -11.10 -7.93
C GLY A 177 4.05 -10.86 -6.92
N GLY A 178 4.56 -11.92 -6.32
CA GLY A 178 5.59 -11.83 -5.27
C GLY A 178 7.04 -11.68 -5.78
N CYS A 179 7.28 -11.63 -7.10
CA CYS A 179 8.65 -11.60 -7.64
C CYS A 179 9.37 -10.28 -7.27
N PRO A 180 10.41 -10.31 -6.40
CA PRO A 180 11.04 -9.07 -5.91
C PRO A 180 11.70 -8.24 -7.02
N GLN A 181 12.19 -8.90 -8.07
CA GLN A 181 12.85 -8.27 -9.21
C GLN A 181 11.85 -7.45 -10.03
N ILE A 182 10.70 -8.04 -10.40
CA ILE A 182 9.66 -7.33 -11.17
C ILE A 182 9.14 -6.13 -10.36
N ARG A 183 8.98 -6.30 -9.05
CA ARG A 183 8.53 -5.23 -8.16
C ARG A 183 9.51 -4.05 -8.13
N THR A 184 10.81 -4.34 -8.09
CA THR A 184 11.87 -3.32 -8.16
C THR A 184 11.85 -2.61 -9.51
N ILE A 185 11.69 -3.35 -10.61
CA ILE A 185 11.60 -2.77 -11.97
C ILE A 185 10.39 -1.82 -12.07
N LEU A 186 9.23 -2.20 -11.53
CA LEU A 186 8.05 -1.33 -11.49
C LEU A 186 8.30 -0.07 -10.66
N ALA A 187 8.95 -0.19 -9.50
CA ALA A 187 9.33 0.96 -8.69
C ALA A 187 10.30 1.90 -9.44
N GLU A 188 11.29 1.35 -10.15
CA GLU A 188 12.21 2.13 -10.98
C GLU A 188 11.49 2.85 -12.13
N LEU A 189 10.52 2.20 -12.78
CA LEU A 189 9.69 2.82 -13.81
C LEU A 189 8.92 4.02 -13.25
N LEU A 190 8.28 3.83 -12.10
CA LEU A 190 7.52 4.88 -11.41
C LEU A 190 8.40 6.09 -11.09
N VAL A 191 9.63 5.87 -10.60
CA VAL A 191 10.59 6.95 -10.32
C VAL A 191 11.11 7.61 -11.60
N ARG A 192 11.50 6.83 -12.61
CA ARG A 192 12.22 7.35 -13.78
C ARG A 192 11.32 7.93 -14.87
N GLN A 193 10.06 7.51 -14.93
CA GLN A 193 9.12 7.94 -15.97
C GLN A 193 7.92 8.67 -15.37
N VAL A 194 7.21 8.03 -14.43
CA VAL A 194 5.94 8.58 -13.93
C VAL A 194 6.13 9.83 -13.07
N ALA A 195 7.08 9.84 -12.13
CA ALA A 195 7.34 11.03 -11.29
C ALA A 195 7.73 12.29 -12.10
N PRO A 196 8.63 12.21 -13.11
CA PRO A 196 8.90 13.32 -14.01
C PRO A 196 7.66 13.80 -14.79
N MET A 197 6.82 12.87 -15.26
CA MET A 197 5.58 13.22 -15.98
C MET A 197 4.58 13.93 -15.06
N LEU A 198 4.38 13.44 -13.83
CA LEU A 198 3.51 14.08 -12.84
C LEU A 198 3.97 15.52 -12.53
N SER A 199 5.28 15.76 -12.56
CA SER A 199 5.88 17.09 -12.37
C SER A 199 5.93 17.97 -13.62
N GLY A 200 5.47 17.45 -14.77
CA GLY A 200 5.47 18.12 -16.07
C GLY A 200 4.39 19.19 -16.25
N ALA A 201 4.16 19.55 -17.51
CA ALA A 201 3.10 20.46 -17.94
C ALA A 201 2.00 19.67 -18.65
N TYR A 202 0.74 19.87 -18.25
CA TYR A 202 -0.41 19.19 -18.85
C TYR A 202 -1.72 19.93 -18.58
N THR A 203 -2.67 19.76 -19.49
CA THR A 203 -4.04 20.20 -19.31
C THR A 203 -4.75 19.34 -18.26
N ASP A 204 -5.93 19.79 -17.79
CA ASP A 204 -6.71 19.04 -16.82
C ASP A 204 -7.07 17.63 -17.32
N ALA A 205 -7.47 17.51 -18.59
CA ALA A 205 -7.84 16.24 -19.19
C ALA A 205 -6.67 15.25 -19.23
N VAL A 206 -5.49 15.70 -19.68
CA VAL A 206 -4.28 14.86 -19.70
C VAL A 206 -3.81 14.54 -18.28
N GLY A 207 -3.90 15.51 -17.37
CA GLY A 207 -3.56 15.32 -15.96
C GLY A 207 -4.43 14.26 -15.29
N ARG A 208 -5.75 14.25 -15.51
CA ARG A 208 -6.64 13.23 -14.94
C ARG A 208 -6.32 11.84 -15.48
N ASP A 209 -6.01 11.73 -16.78
CA ASP A 209 -5.61 10.45 -17.36
C ASP A 209 -4.24 9.97 -16.85
N LEU A 210 -3.29 10.88 -16.68
CA LEU A 210 -2.00 10.60 -16.06
C LEU A 210 -2.16 10.13 -14.60
N MET A 211 -3.03 10.78 -13.82
CA MET A 211 -3.32 10.37 -12.44
C MET A 211 -3.97 8.98 -12.40
N ARG A 212 -4.84 8.65 -13.35
CA ARG A 212 -5.42 7.30 -13.48
C ARG A 212 -4.33 6.27 -13.80
N ALA A 213 -3.43 6.54 -14.74
CA ALA A 213 -2.30 5.66 -15.03
C ALA A 213 -1.36 5.48 -13.82
N ALA A 214 -1.05 6.57 -13.09
CA ALA A 214 -0.25 6.53 -11.88
C ALA A 214 -0.94 5.75 -10.75
N ALA A 215 -2.26 5.86 -10.61
CA ALA A 215 -3.06 5.06 -9.69
C ALA A 215 -2.97 3.58 -10.03
N THR A 216 -3.07 3.23 -11.31
CA THR A 216 -2.99 1.83 -11.78
C THR A 216 -1.64 1.20 -11.47
N LEU A 217 -0.54 1.87 -11.85
CA LEU A 217 0.81 1.36 -11.59
C LEU A 217 1.14 1.31 -10.09
N SER A 218 0.69 2.29 -9.31
CA SER A 218 0.86 2.29 -7.84
C SER A 218 0.03 1.19 -7.18
N GLY A 219 -1.17 0.92 -7.67
CA GLY A 219 -2.02 -0.18 -7.23
C GLY A 219 -1.38 -1.54 -7.52
N GLN A 220 -0.76 -1.70 -8.69
CA GLN A 220 0.00 -2.91 -9.03
C GLN A 220 1.19 -3.08 -8.06
N LEU A 221 1.92 -2.00 -7.77
CA LEU A 221 3.03 -2.05 -6.81
C LEU A 221 2.58 -2.41 -5.39
N ALA A 222 1.41 -1.91 -4.98
CA ALA A 222 0.77 -2.25 -3.72
C ALA A 222 0.37 -3.73 -3.67
N PHE A 223 -0.19 -4.26 -4.75
CA PHE A 223 -0.56 -5.67 -4.89
C PHE A 223 0.66 -6.59 -4.76
N MET A 224 1.73 -6.29 -5.50
CA MET A 224 2.98 -7.06 -5.43
C MET A 224 3.61 -7.01 -4.03
N SER A 225 3.50 -5.87 -3.33
CA SER A 225 3.98 -5.73 -1.94
C SER A 225 3.10 -6.51 -0.96
N TYR A 226 1.79 -6.58 -1.20
CA TYR A 226 0.86 -7.40 -0.44
C TYR A 226 1.19 -8.90 -0.59
N ASP A 227 1.43 -9.37 -1.82
CA ASP A 227 1.81 -10.76 -2.10
C ASP A 227 3.18 -11.13 -1.51
N ALA A 228 4.09 -10.16 -1.43
CA ALA A 228 5.39 -10.32 -0.75
C ALA A 228 5.29 -10.32 0.80
N GLY A 229 4.10 -10.11 1.38
CA GLY A 229 3.89 -10.02 2.83
C GLY A 229 4.33 -8.70 3.45
N GLU A 230 4.73 -7.71 2.65
CA GLU A 230 5.19 -6.39 3.10
C GLU A 230 3.98 -5.45 3.30
N HIS A 231 3.16 -5.76 4.30
CA HIS A 231 1.82 -5.19 4.44
C HIS A 231 1.78 -3.68 4.74
N GLY A 232 2.71 -3.11 5.51
CA GLY A 232 2.78 -1.66 5.70
C GLY A 232 3.16 -0.94 4.41
N ILE A 233 4.10 -1.50 3.64
CA ILE A 233 4.48 -0.97 2.32
C ILE A 233 3.31 -1.02 1.36
N ALA A 234 2.59 -2.15 1.30
CA ALA A 234 1.39 -2.30 0.49
C ALA A 234 0.33 -1.24 0.84
N GLN A 235 0.05 -1.03 2.12
CA GLN A 235 -0.92 -0.03 2.59
C GLN A 235 -0.59 1.39 2.13
N ARG A 236 0.68 1.80 2.23
CA ARG A 236 1.12 3.14 1.81
C ARG A 236 0.92 3.33 0.30
N HIS A 237 1.22 2.31 -0.50
CA HIS A 237 0.99 2.35 -1.95
C HIS A 237 -0.50 2.31 -2.30
N TRP A 238 -1.34 1.56 -1.57
CA TRP A 238 -2.80 1.66 -1.72
C TRP A 238 -3.31 3.07 -1.46
N THR A 239 -2.83 3.69 -0.38
CA THR A 239 -3.21 5.05 0.02
C THR A 239 -2.90 6.07 -1.08
N ILE A 240 -1.68 6.02 -1.64
CA ILE A 240 -1.28 6.86 -2.77
C ILE A 240 -2.09 6.56 -4.03
N ALA A 241 -2.29 5.28 -4.37
CA ALA A 241 -3.09 4.90 -5.53
C ALA A 241 -4.53 5.43 -5.43
N ILE A 242 -5.16 5.32 -4.25
CA ILE A 242 -6.51 5.84 -3.98
C ILE A 242 -6.55 7.37 -4.12
N ARG A 243 -5.51 8.07 -3.64
CA ARG A 243 -5.43 9.53 -3.77
C ARG A 243 -5.28 9.98 -5.23
N PHE A 244 -4.51 9.25 -6.05
CA PHE A 244 -4.41 9.49 -7.48
C PHE A 244 -5.71 9.16 -8.23
N ALA A 245 -6.40 8.06 -7.88
CA ALA A 245 -7.72 7.76 -8.44
C ALA A 245 -8.74 8.87 -8.11
N LYS A 246 -8.65 9.48 -6.92
CA LYS A 246 -9.47 10.63 -6.54
C LYS A 246 -9.14 11.88 -7.37
N ALA A 247 -7.85 12.15 -7.59
CA ALA A 247 -7.39 13.26 -8.44
C ALA A 247 -7.85 13.07 -9.90
N ALA A 248 -7.88 11.83 -10.38
CA ALA A 248 -8.39 11.46 -11.70
C ALA A 248 -9.92 11.55 -11.84
N ASP A 249 -10.64 11.76 -10.73
CA ASP A 249 -12.10 11.60 -10.63
C ASP A 249 -12.58 10.21 -11.10
N ASP A 250 -11.78 9.17 -10.85
CA ASP A 250 -12.11 7.79 -11.20
C ASP A 250 -12.69 7.05 -9.99
N ARG A 251 -14.00 7.26 -9.79
CA ARG A 251 -14.75 6.69 -8.66
C ARG A 251 -14.79 5.16 -8.69
N LEU A 252 -14.86 4.55 -9.87
CA LEU A 252 -14.94 3.10 -10.00
C LEU A 252 -13.61 2.46 -9.66
N TYR A 253 -12.51 3.01 -10.18
CA TYR A 253 -11.18 2.48 -9.90
C TYR A 253 -10.74 2.73 -8.45
N GLY A 254 -11.02 3.90 -7.88
CA GLY A 254 -10.70 4.16 -6.47
C GLY A 254 -11.51 3.27 -5.51
N ALA A 255 -12.77 2.95 -5.82
CA ALA A 255 -13.53 1.96 -5.05
C ALA A 255 -12.92 0.55 -5.16
N HIS A 256 -12.42 0.17 -6.34
CA HIS A 256 -11.70 -1.08 -6.53
C HIS A 256 -10.41 -1.13 -5.67
N LEU A 257 -9.60 -0.07 -5.67
CA LEU A 257 -8.40 0.03 -4.84
C LEU A 257 -8.72 -0.04 -3.34
N LEU A 258 -9.80 0.62 -2.90
CA LEU A 258 -10.25 0.57 -1.51
C LEU A 258 -10.75 -0.84 -1.13
N ALA A 259 -11.37 -1.58 -2.06
CA ALA A 259 -11.71 -2.98 -1.85
C ALA A 259 -10.48 -3.90 -1.78
N ASN A 260 -9.37 -3.56 -2.45
CA ASN A 260 -8.10 -4.27 -2.27
C ASN A 260 -7.49 -4.00 -0.89
N LEU A 261 -7.52 -2.74 -0.42
CA LEU A 261 -7.12 -2.41 0.95
C LEU A 261 -8.00 -3.12 2.01
N ALA A 262 -9.31 -3.24 1.77
CA ALA A 262 -10.20 -4.05 2.60
C ALA A 262 -9.84 -5.54 2.57
N THR A 263 -9.49 -6.07 1.39
CA THR A 263 -9.03 -7.47 1.23
C THR A 263 -7.76 -7.73 2.07
N GLN A 264 -6.81 -6.78 2.05
CA GLN A 264 -5.63 -6.84 2.90
C GLN A 264 -5.99 -6.84 4.40
N ALA A 265 -6.92 -5.98 4.83
CA ALA A 265 -7.39 -5.94 6.21
C ALA A 265 -8.08 -7.26 6.64
N ILE A 266 -8.84 -7.91 5.75
CA ILE A 266 -9.44 -9.25 5.98
C ILE A 266 -8.35 -10.29 6.25
N TYR A 267 -7.33 -10.32 5.38
CA TYR A 267 -6.21 -11.26 5.49
C TYR A 267 -5.49 -11.13 6.84
N LEU A 268 -5.29 -9.90 7.30
CA LEU A 268 -4.65 -9.57 8.58
C LEU A 268 -5.57 -9.72 9.80
N GLY A 269 -6.80 -10.19 9.63
CA GLY A 269 -7.75 -10.39 10.73
C GLY A 269 -8.35 -9.09 11.29
N ARG A 270 -8.20 -7.95 10.60
CA ARG A 270 -8.77 -6.65 10.98
C ARG A 270 -10.22 -6.54 10.49
N ALA A 271 -11.07 -7.48 10.89
CA ALA A 271 -12.40 -7.68 10.29
C ALA A 271 -13.32 -6.44 10.38
N ARG A 272 -13.34 -5.74 11.52
CA ARG A 272 -14.15 -4.52 11.69
C ARG A 272 -13.68 -3.38 10.80
N ASP A 273 -12.37 -3.20 10.65
CA ASP A 273 -11.80 -2.16 9.79
C ASP A 273 -12.05 -2.49 8.32
N ALA A 274 -11.91 -3.77 7.94
CA ALA A 274 -12.24 -4.26 6.62
C ALA A 274 -13.69 -4.01 6.22
N ALA A 275 -14.64 -4.18 7.15
CA ALA A 275 -16.06 -3.90 6.88
C ALA A 275 -16.27 -2.41 6.55
N ARG A 276 -15.70 -1.51 7.35
CA ARG A 276 -15.75 -0.05 7.11
C ARG A 276 -15.10 0.35 5.79
N LEU A 277 -13.96 -0.25 5.45
CA LEU A 277 -13.29 -0.05 4.17
C LEU A 277 -14.17 -0.50 3.00
N ALA A 278 -14.79 -1.68 3.11
CA ALA A 278 -15.67 -2.21 2.08
C ALA A 278 -16.95 -1.38 1.90
N GLU A 279 -17.55 -0.90 3.00
CA GLU A 279 -18.68 0.03 2.99
C GLU A 279 -18.31 1.35 2.30
N ALA A 280 -17.17 1.94 2.66
CA ALA A 280 -16.68 3.16 2.01
C ALA A 280 -16.40 2.95 0.50
N ALA A 281 -15.96 1.76 0.10
CA ALA A 281 -15.78 1.42 -1.31
C ALA A 281 -17.12 1.34 -2.05
N ILE A 282 -18.12 0.69 -1.46
CA ILE A 282 -19.49 0.59 -2.03
C ILE A 282 -20.12 1.98 -2.18
N ASP A 283 -20.04 2.80 -1.13
CA ASP A 283 -20.64 4.13 -1.13
C ASP A 283 -19.90 5.06 -2.11
N GLY A 284 -18.56 5.01 -2.13
CA GLY A 284 -17.74 5.83 -3.01
C GLY A 284 -17.93 5.52 -4.49
N ALA A 285 -18.20 4.25 -4.84
CA ALA A 285 -18.46 3.83 -6.22
C ALA A 285 -19.74 4.47 -6.81
N GLY A 286 -20.71 4.85 -5.98
CA GLY A 286 -21.99 5.37 -6.43
C GLY A 286 -22.75 4.38 -7.32
N ARG A 287 -23.25 4.84 -8.46
CA ARG A 287 -23.88 3.97 -9.47
C ARG A 287 -22.79 3.21 -10.24
N ALA A 288 -22.41 2.05 -9.70
CA ALA A 288 -21.38 1.19 -10.28
C ALA A 288 -21.98 0.12 -11.22
N PRO A 289 -21.28 -0.28 -12.31
CA PRO A 289 -21.63 -1.44 -13.13
C PRO A 289 -21.64 -2.77 -12.36
N ALA A 290 -22.35 -3.76 -12.89
CA ALA A 290 -22.50 -5.10 -12.32
C ALA A 290 -21.16 -5.74 -11.91
N ALA A 291 -20.14 -5.66 -12.77
CA ALA A 291 -18.82 -6.24 -12.50
C ALA A 291 -18.15 -5.61 -11.27
N VAL A 292 -18.26 -4.29 -11.13
CA VAL A 292 -17.74 -3.55 -9.98
C VAL A 292 -18.55 -3.89 -8.73
N ARG A 293 -19.89 -3.85 -8.81
CA ARG A 293 -20.77 -4.22 -7.69
C ARG A 293 -20.47 -5.63 -7.17
N ALA A 294 -20.28 -6.60 -8.07
CA ALA A 294 -19.95 -7.97 -7.74
C ALA A 294 -18.65 -8.06 -6.93
N ARG A 295 -17.58 -7.39 -7.38
CA ARG A 295 -16.31 -7.32 -6.65
C ARG A 295 -16.49 -6.70 -5.26
N LEU A 296 -17.14 -5.54 -5.17
CA LEU A 296 -17.29 -4.79 -3.91
C LEU A 296 -18.11 -5.57 -2.88
N TYR A 297 -19.25 -6.14 -3.27
CA TYR A 297 -20.09 -6.93 -2.37
C TYR A 297 -19.42 -8.25 -1.95
N THR A 298 -18.60 -8.84 -2.82
CA THR A 298 -17.81 -10.03 -2.46
C THR A 298 -16.80 -9.70 -1.36
N THR A 299 -16.06 -8.58 -1.50
CA THR A 299 -15.15 -8.13 -0.44
C THR A 299 -15.89 -7.81 0.86
N ALA A 300 -17.03 -7.14 0.79
CA ALA A 300 -17.85 -6.85 1.97
C ALA A 300 -18.32 -8.13 2.68
N ALA A 301 -18.80 -9.12 1.92
CA ALA A 301 -19.15 -10.43 2.47
C ALA A 301 -17.97 -11.07 3.22
N GLY A 302 -16.76 -11.04 2.63
CA GLY A 302 -15.55 -11.52 3.29
C GLY A 302 -15.27 -10.85 4.64
N ALA A 303 -15.43 -9.52 4.72
CA ALA A 303 -15.28 -8.77 5.96
C ALA A 303 -16.32 -9.17 7.01
N TYR A 304 -17.61 -9.22 6.63
CA TYR A 304 -18.69 -9.60 7.54
C TYR A 304 -18.57 -11.05 8.02
N GLY A 305 -18.22 -11.98 7.12
CA GLY A 305 -17.96 -13.38 7.48
C GLY A 305 -16.86 -13.49 8.53
N ARG A 306 -15.75 -12.77 8.34
CA ARG A 306 -14.64 -12.73 9.29
C ARG A 306 -14.99 -12.10 10.64
N SER A 307 -15.92 -11.14 10.66
CA SER A 307 -16.41 -10.50 11.88
C SER A 307 -17.45 -11.31 12.66
N GLY A 308 -18.03 -12.36 12.06
CA GLY A 308 -19.08 -13.18 12.67
C GLY A 308 -20.51 -12.72 12.36
N ASP A 309 -20.69 -11.65 11.58
CA ASP A 309 -21.99 -11.04 11.29
C ASP A 309 -22.79 -11.82 10.23
N ARG A 310 -23.29 -13.01 10.60
CA ARG A 310 -23.95 -13.97 9.70
C ARG A 310 -25.00 -13.35 8.77
N ARG A 311 -25.94 -12.57 9.33
CA ARG A 311 -27.06 -12.01 8.56
C ARG A 311 -26.58 -11.01 7.50
N ILE A 312 -25.64 -10.15 7.87
CA ILE A 312 -25.10 -9.12 6.97
C ILE A 312 -24.21 -9.77 5.91
N CYS A 313 -23.40 -10.75 6.30
CA CYS A 313 -22.61 -11.56 5.37
C CYS A 313 -23.47 -12.24 4.30
N GLN A 314 -24.55 -12.93 4.70
CA GLN A 314 -25.47 -13.60 3.76
C GLN A 314 -26.14 -12.59 2.81
N ALA A 315 -26.56 -11.43 3.32
CA ALA A 315 -27.12 -10.38 2.48
C ALA A 315 -26.11 -9.81 1.48
N ALA A 316 -24.84 -9.66 1.87
CA ALA A 316 -23.76 -9.22 0.98
C ALA A 316 -23.44 -10.26 -0.10
N LEU A 317 -23.40 -11.56 0.25
CA LEU A 317 -23.23 -12.65 -0.72
C LEU A 317 -24.35 -12.66 -1.76
N ALA A 318 -25.61 -12.55 -1.34
CA ALA A 318 -26.75 -12.49 -2.26
C ALA A 318 -26.70 -11.25 -3.19
N LYS A 319 -26.21 -10.10 -2.70
CA LYS A 319 -25.98 -8.92 -3.55
C LYS A 319 -24.87 -9.15 -4.57
N ALA A 320 -23.77 -9.79 -4.17
CA ALA A 320 -22.65 -10.12 -5.06
C ALA A 320 -23.08 -11.11 -6.15
N GLU A 321 -23.80 -12.17 -5.79
CA GLU A 321 -24.32 -13.19 -6.71
C GLU A 321 -25.28 -12.60 -7.74
N ARG A 322 -26.24 -11.78 -7.30
CA ARG A 322 -27.12 -11.06 -8.23
C ARG A 322 -26.34 -10.17 -9.18
N ALA A 323 -25.36 -9.42 -8.68
CA ALA A 323 -24.53 -8.57 -9.53
C ALA A 323 -23.73 -9.38 -10.56
N LEU A 324 -23.21 -10.56 -10.19
CA LEU A 324 -22.56 -11.48 -11.12
C LEU A 324 -23.49 -11.95 -12.25
N GLY A 325 -24.77 -12.18 -11.94
CA GLY A 325 -25.78 -12.55 -12.95
C GLY A 325 -26.01 -11.50 -14.05
N TYR A 326 -25.63 -10.24 -13.82
CA TYR A 326 -25.81 -9.13 -14.76
C TYR A 326 -24.53 -8.69 -15.48
N THR A 327 -23.36 -9.30 -15.20
CA THR A 327 -22.07 -8.82 -15.76
C THR A 327 -21.97 -8.96 -17.27
N THR A 328 -22.57 -9.99 -17.86
CA THR A 328 -22.61 -10.21 -19.31
C THR A 328 -23.56 -9.23 -20.01
N ALA A 329 -24.67 -8.87 -19.35
CA ALA A 329 -25.66 -7.94 -19.89
C ALA A 329 -25.19 -6.48 -19.79
N GLU A 330 -24.44 -6.13 -18.74
CA GLU A 330 -23.83 -4.80 -18.54
C GLU A 330 -22.36 -4.78 -18.98
N ALA A 331 -22.01 -5.43 -20.09
CA ALA A 331 -20.62 -5.47 -20.57
C ALA A 331 -20.10 -4.04 -20.81
N ILE A 332 -19.24 -3.56 -19.93
CA ILE A 332 -18.57 -2.26 -19.99
C ILE A 332 -17.08 -2.53 -20.08
N ASP A 333 -16.38 -1.75 -20.90
CA ASP A 333 -14.93 -1.83 -21.09
C ASP A 333 -14.19 -1.26 -19.87
N LEU A 334 -14.05 -2.10 -18.83
CA LEU A 334 -13.22 -1.85 -17.66
C LEU A 334 -12.21 -2.99 -17.56
N PRO A 335 -11.05 -2.92 -18.25
CA PRO A 335 -10.09 -4.03 -18.35
C PRO A 335 -9.67 -4.62 -17.00
N TRP A 336 -9.52 -3.78 -15.97
CA TRP A 336 -9.15 -4.21 -14.60
C TRP A 336 -10.24 -5.04 -13.89
N THR A 337 -11.49 -5.04 -14.37
CA THR A 337 -12.55 -5.90 -13.83
C THR A 337 -12.46 -7.34 -14.31
N SER A 338 -11.78 -7.61 -15.43
CA SER A 338 -11.68 -8.93 -16.06
C SER A 338 -11.05 -10.01 -15.17
N TYR A 339 -10.23 -9.61 -14.20
CA TYR A 339 -9.62 -10.53 -13.25
C TYR A 339 -10.67 -11.18 -12.33
N PHE A 340 -11.73 -10.43 -11.97
CA PHE A 340 -12.72 -10.89 -11.02
C PHE A 340 -13.72 -11.81 -11.72
N SER A 341 -13.83 -13.03 -11.22
CA SER A 341 -14.61 -14.10 -11.84
C SER A 341 -15.56 -14.73 -10.84
N PRO A 342 -16.58 -15.48 -11.30
CA PRO A 342 -17.45 -16.23 -10.39
C PRO A 342 -16.69 -17.15 -9.44
N ALA A 343 -15.51 -17.64 -9.83
CA ALA A 343 -14.68 -18.45 -8.95
C ALA A 343 -14.07 -17.67 -7.77
N HIS A 344 -13.75 -16.38 -7.95
CA HIS A 344 -13.33 -15.51 -6.84
C HIS A 344 -14.48 -15.31 -5.83
N PHE A 345 -15.71 -15.14 -6.34
CA PHE A 345 -16.91 -15.10 -5.51
C PHE A 345 -17.12 -16.42 -4.76
N ALA A 346 -17.12 -17.55 -5.46
CA ALA A 346 -17.30 -18.87 -4.85
C ALA A 346 -16.28 -19.14 -3.75
N GLY A 347 -14.99 -18.83 -4.00
CA GLY A 347 -13.94 -18.98 -2.99
C GLY A 347 -14.17 -18.11 -1.76
N THR A 348 -14.70 -16.89 -1.93
CA THR A 348 -15.04 -16.00 -0.82
C THR A 348 -16.28 -16.49 -0.08
N ALA A 349 -17.31 -16.94 -0.79
CA ALA A 349 -18.53 -17.50 -0.19
C ALA A 349 -18.22 -18.69 0.71
N LEU A 350 -17.41 -19.65 0.23
CA LEU A 350 -16.95 -20.79 1.03
C LEU A 350 -16.15 -20.36 2.26
N LYS A 351 -15.26 -19.38 2.11
CA LYS A 351 -14.50 -18.82 3.23
C LYS A 351 -15.42 -18.18 4.28
N CYS A 352 -16.43 -17.43 3.85
CA CYS A 352 -17.43 -16.84 4.74
C CYS A 352 -18.20 -17.91 5.52
N LEU A 353 -18.68 -18.95 4.84
CA LEU A 353 -19.38 -20.06 5.50
C LEU A 353 -18.49 -20.76 6.53
N SER A 354 -17.20 -20.94 6.22
CA SER A 354 -16.21 -21.51 7.14
C SER A 354 -15.96 -20.60 8.34
N ASP A 355 -15.74 -19.29 8.13
CA ASP A 355 -15.52 -18.32 9.22
C ASP A 355 -16.76 -18.20 10.14
N LEU A 356 -17.97 -18.40 9.60
CA LEU A 356 -19.24 -18.44 10.35
C LEU A 356 -19.54 -19.81 10.99
N LYS A 357 -18.63 -20.78 10.90
CA LYS A 357 -18.79 -22.16 11.41
C LYS A 357 -19.99 -22.92 10.81
N LEU A 358 -20.41 -22.54 9.60
CA LEU A 358 -21.49 -23.18 8.85
C LEU A 358 -20.95 -24.30 7.95
N HIS A 359 -20.11 -25.18 8.52
CA HIS A 359 -19.35 -26.18 7.75
C HIS A 359 -20.21 -27.15 6.93
N ARG A 360 -21.43 -27.46 7.40
CA ARG A 360 -22.40 -28.26 6.63
C ARG A 360 -22.87 -27.56 5.35
N GLN A 361 -22.95 -26.23 5.34
CA GLN A 361 -23.30 -25.44 4.16
C GLN A 361 -22.08 -25.15 3.28
N ALA A 362 -20.87 -25.23 3.84
CA ALA A 362 -19.61 -25.15 3.10
C ALA A 362 -19.21 -26.49 2.44
N SER A 363 -20.12 -27.47 2.38
CA SER A 363 -19.86 -28.82 1.86
C SER A 363 -19.64 -28.83 0.34
N HIS A 364 -19.10 -29.94 -0.14
CA HIS A 364 -18.67 -30.16 -1.52
C HIS A 364 -19.76 -29.87 -2.57
N GLU A 365 -21.00 -30.27 -2.28
CA GLU A 365 -22.13 -30.18 -3.21
C GLU A 365 -22.55 -28.73 -3.47
N GLN A 366 -22.55 -27.88 -2.45
CA GLN A 366 -22.82 -26.45 -2.62
C GLN A 366 -21.63 -25.70 -3.26
N ALA A 367 -20.40 -26.12 -2.95
CA ALA A 367 -19.20 -25.55 -3.56
C ALA A 367 -19.16 -25.74 -5.09
N GLU A 368 -19.61 -26.91 -5.57
CA GLU A 368 -19.74 -27.19 -7.01
C GLU A 368 -20.87 -26.41 -7.66
N GLN A 369 -21.98 -26.16 -6.96
CA GLN A 369 -23.09 -25.33 -7.46
C GLN A 369 -22.70 -23.85 -7.64
N LEU A 370 -21.75 -23.35 -6.84
CA LEU A 370 -21.26 -21.96 -6.92
C LEU A 370 -20.20 -21.75 -8.02
N LEU A 371 -19.70 -22.84 -8.62
CA LEU A 371 -18.69 -22.79 -9.67
C LEU A 371 -19.35 -22.89 -11.05
N PRO A 372 -19.09 -21.93 -11.96
CA PRO A 372 -19.47 -22.11 -13.36
C PRO A 372 -18.79 -23.35 -13.93
N THR A 373 -19.49 -24.05 -14.84
CA THR A 373 -19.01 -25.27 -15.49
C THR A 373 -17.67 -25.08 -16.23
N ASN A 374 -17.36 -23.84 -16.65
CA ASN A 374 -16.18 -23.45 -17.44
C ASN A 374 -15.05 -22.75 -16.63
N VAL A 375 -14.82 -23.13 -15.37
CA VAL A 375 -13.68 -22.60 -14.60
C VAL A 375 -12.37 -23.32 -14.98
N ALA A 376 -11.32 -22.54 -15.25
CA ALA A 376 -10.00 -23.06 -15.59
C ALA A 376 -9.49 -24.06 -14.52
N PRO A 377 -8.85 -25.19 -14.92
CA PRO A 377 -8.45 -26.27 -14.00
C PRO A 377 -7.61 -25.80 -12.80
N ARG A 378 -6.80 -24.75 -12.94
CA ARG A 378 -5.98 -24.18 -11.86
C ARG A 378 -6.81 -23.51 -10.75
N VAL A 379 -7.91 -22.87 -11.11
CA VAL A 379 -8.80 -22.22 -10.14
C VAL A 379 -9.63 -23.27 -9.40
N ARG A 380 -10.03 -24.34 -10.10
CA ARG A 380 -10.62 -25.55 -9.50
C ARG A 380 -9.63 -26.21 -8.53
N ALA A 381 -8.36 -26.34 -8.92
CA ALA A 381 -7.29 -26.88 -8.07
C ALA A 381 -6.98 -26.00 -6.84
N ALA A 382 -6.99 -24.67 -6.94
CA ALA A 382 -6.79 -23.77 -5.80
C ALA A 382 -7.95 -23.82 -4.79
N LEU A 383 -9.18 -24.01 -5.27
CA LEU A 383 -10.36 -24.25 -4.43
C LEU A 383 -10.30 -25.64 -3.77
N HIS A 384 -9.81 -26.66 -4.48
CA HIS A 384 -9.53 -27.98 -3.91
C HIS A 384 -8.33 -27.97 -2.93
N ALA A 385 -7.32 -27.12 -3.10
CA ALA A 385 -6.24 -26.99 -2.13
C ALA A 385 -6.72 -26.36 -0.81
N ARG A 386 -7.65 -25.39 -0.89
CA ARG A 386 -8.32 -24.82 0.29
C ARG A 386 -9.32 -25.78 0.97
N LYS A 387 -9.78 -26.83 0.26
CA LYS A 387 -10.58 -27.96 0.80
C LYS A 387 -9.87 -28.64 1.97
N HIS A 388 -8.56 -28.89 1.85
CA HIS A 388 -7.81 -29.65 2.85
C HIS A 388 -7.73 -28.93 4.19
N HIS A 389 -7.62 -27.60 4.22
CA HIS A 389 -7.64 -26.86 5.48
C HIS A 389 -9.00 -26.89 6.19
N SER A 390 -10.12 -26.89 5.46
CA SER A 390 -11.48 -26.96 6.04
C SER A 390 -11.80 -28.35 6.57
N THR A 391 -11.41 -29.41 5.84
CA THR A 391 -11.66 -30.80 6.24
C THR A 391 -10.85 -31.20 7.48
N VAL A 392 -9.64 -30.68 7.65
CA VAL A 392 -8.79 -30.92 8.84
C VAL A 392 -9.46 -30.43 10.14
N TYR A 393 -10.25 -29.36 10.11
CA TYR A 393 -11.01 -28.89 11.28
C TYR A 393 -12.25 -29.75 11.57
N LEU A 394 -12.86 -30.36 10.54
CA LEU A 394 -13.97 -31.30 10.72
C LEU A 394 -13.48 -32.62 11.34
N THR A 395 -12.35 -33.16 10.89
CA THR A 395 -11.78 -34.39 11.47
C THR A 395 -11.24 -34.19 12.90
N ASN A 396 -10.60 -33.05 13.19
CA ASN A 396 -10.10 -32.76 14.55
C ASN A 396 -11.25 -32.37 15.53
N GLY A 397 -12.35 -31.81 15.04
CA GLY A 397 -13.53 -31.50 15.85
C GLY A 397 -14.37 -32.73 16.20
N THR A 398 -14.33 -33.78 15.36
CA THR A 398 -14.99 -35.06 15.65
C THR A 398 -14.14 -36.01 16.50
N ALA A 399 -12.81 -35.90 16.43
CA ALA A 399 -11.89 -36.75 17.20
C ALA A 399 -11.85 -36.41 18.70
N SER A 400 -12.20 -35.18 19.11
CA SER A 400 -12.21 -34.80 20.54
C SER A 400 -13.40 -35.37 21.33
N ARG A 401 -14.29 -36.15 20.71
CA ARG A 401 -15.51 -36.67 21.36
C ARG A 401 -15.56 -38.18 21.59
N ASN A 402 -14.54 -38.96 21.20
CA ASN A 402 -14.49 -40.41 21.45
C ASN A 402 -13.04 -40.91 21.71
N GLY A 403 -12.73 -41.32 22.95
CA GLY A 403 -11.58 -42.15 23.39
C GLY A 403 -10.20 -41.48 23.35
N ILE A 404 -9.45 -41.20 24.44
CA ILE A 404 -8.86 -42.06 25.50
C ILE A 404 -7.95 -43.17 24.95
N ASN A 405 -6.64 -43.05 25.27
CA ASN A 405 -5.47 -43.93 25.08
C ASN A 405 -5.04 -44.13 23.59
N ASP A 406 -3.77 -44.17 23.18
CA ASP A 406 -2.51 -44.61 23.82
C ASP A 406 -1.28 -43.99 23.08
N HIS A 407 -0.08 -44.20 23.63
CA HIS A 407 1.26 -43.65 23.33
C HIS A 407 1.85 -43.74 21.89
N GLY A 408 2.80 -42.82 21.58
CA GLY A 408 4.08 -43.17 20.93
C GLY A 408 4.54 -42.42 19.66
N ALA A 409 5.73 -41.79 19.75
CA ALA A 409 6.83 -41.69 18.74
C ALA A 409 6.57 -41.00 17.36
N THR A 410 7.14 -39.82 17.07
CA THR A 410 8.48 -39.49 16.49
C THR A 410 8.72 -39.85 15.01
N ASP A 411 9.44 -38.92 14.33
CA ASP A 411 10.01 -38.92 12.96
C ASP A 411 9.04 -38.73 11.78
N GLY A 412 9.32 -37.98 10.71
CA GLY A 412 10.49 -37.26 10.21
C GLY A 412 10.34 -37.04 8.68
N LEU A 413 11.15 -36.14 8.10
CA LEU A 413 11.47 -35.95 6.66
C LEU A 413 10.49 -35.08 5.84
N VAL A 414 10.88 -33.87 5.36
CA VAL A 414 11.86 -33.51 4.30
C VAL A 414 11.45 -34.02 2.92
N GLY A 415 11.19 -33.06 2.03
CA GLY A 415 10.87 -33.20 0.61
C GLY A 415 10.38 -31.87 0.05
#